data_AF-A0AAE9W732-F1
#
_entry.id   AF-A0AAE9W732-F1
#
_cell.length_a   1.000
_cell.length_b   1.000
_cell.length_c   1.000
_cell.angle_alpha   90.00
_cell.angle_beta   90.00
_cell.angle_gamma   90.00
#
_symmetry.space_group_name_H-M   'P 1'
#
loop_
_entity.id
_entity.type
_entity.pdbx_description
1 polymer ?
#
loop_
_entity_poly.entity_id
_entity_poly.type
_entity_poly.pdbx_seq_one_letter_code
_entity_poly.pdbx_strand_id
1 'polypeptide(L)'
;MTSSISTIEQLDLVKLLDSCDSFHNNFITGSIPFYLDGAVVGYVIPEVIHELAKFDSFIYDWIYEPGKSLQLNATNFEKRSSILENILKTWKQSNLFGVADQWRDELYSVFGPNGEVAIAVERGGYWLFGFLSYGVHCTIYIPPTPTTPMRLWVPRRSPTKQTWPGYLDNSVAGGITHGDSIMGTMAKECLEEANLTVSHSSLRSSGIVSYIKLAQQKWYQPELQYVFDVPIDGNTKLQPNDGEVAEFHLWTLDQVIQELAAGNFKPNCALVILDFFIRHGILSPEHPQYYETFQRIHRTLPHPISKYQKGKEHDVSAANTSYNDHAESQHFDPCATWSENSDKRDCKYKYAVLILNRSISVSKSRFRHLWANASLRICADGGSNRLRNYDPSLKPDMLVGDFDSLTDETREHYKQMGVQILHDSDQYSTDFMKAQKLIQENGIFAIFTLCSMDGRVDHALGNFNHLYWSYAKYKQTQLFILSEANVTWLLPSGESTIDCSTNVNKHCGILPVGSPAFVSETDGLEWNLKNQVCSFGGLISSCNIVRKAQITVRTQDPVIWTMEALDPAD
;
A
#
# COMPACT_ATOMS: atom_id res chain seq x y z
N MET A 1 40.65 -5.86 24.71
CA MET A 1 40.02 -7.17 24.44
C MET A 1 38.58 -6.89 24.07
N THR A 2 38.30 -6.75 22.79
CA THR A 2 36.93 -6.61 22.28
C THR A 2 36.27 -7.99 22.39
N SER A 3 35.16 -8.09 23.15
CA SER A 3 34.35 -9.30 23.15
C SER A 3 33.86 -9.52 21.71
N SER A 4 34.24 -10.62 21.07
CA SER A 4 33.75 -10.97 19.75
C SER A 4 32.24 -11.17 19.84
N ILE A 5 31.47 -10.28 19.22
CA ILE A 5 30.02 -10.46 19.04
C ILE A 5 29.84 -11.76 18.27
N SER A 6 29.24 -12.77 18.90
CA SER A 6 29.12 -14.12 18.33
C SER A 6 27.68 -14.57 18.15
N THR A 7 26.71 -13.79 18.61
CA THR A 7 25.29 -14.12 18.51
C THR A 7 24.48 -12.91 18.06
N ILE A 8 23.31 -13.17 17.46
CA ILE A 8 22.44 -12.11 16.92
C ILE A 8 21.93 -11.18 18.01
N GLU A 9 21.79 -11.67 19.25
CA GLU A 9 21.35 -10.91 20.43
C GLU A 9 22.33 -9.85 20.90
N GLN A 10 23.58 -9.94 20.45
CA GLN A 10 24.63 -8.97 20.78
C GLN A 10 24.80 -7.91 19.69
N LEU A 11 24.08 -8.03 18.58
CA LEU A 11 24.19 -7.13 17.44
C LEU A 11 23.40 -5.85 17.71
N ASP A 12 24.05 -4.70 17.55
CA ASP A 12 23.36 -3.41 17.60
C ASP A 12 22.63 -3.18 16.27
N LEU A 13 21.37 -3.60 16.22
CA LEU A 13 20.54 -3.53 15.01
C LEU A 13 20.28 -2.08 14.61
N VAL A 14 20.08 -1.18 15.58
CA VAL A 14 19.83 0.25 15.30
C VAL A 14 21.02 0.88 14.61
N LYS A 15 22.25 0.58 15.05
CA LYS A 15 23.46 1.05 14.36
C LYS A 15 23.54 0.58 12.90
N LEU A 16 23.11 -0.65 12.61
CA LEU A 16 23.02 -1.14 11.23
C LEU A 16 21.95 -0.39 10.43
N LEU A 17 20.77 -0.18 11.02
CA LEU A 17 19.69 0.58 10.39
C LEU A 17 20.12 2.01 10.07
N ASP A 18 20.75 2.71 11.01
CA ASP A 18 21.19 4.10 10.84
C ASP A 18 22.23 4.27 9.72
N SER A 19 22.95 3.20 9.38
CA SER A 19 23.90 3.22 8.26
C SER A 19 23.21 3.26 6.88
N CYS A 20 21.92 2.94 6.80
CA CYS A 20 21.14 2.89 5.56
C CYS A 20 19.84 3.70 5.64
N ASP A 21 18.93 3.36 6.55
CA ASP A 21 17.71 4.11 6.84
C ASP A 21 17.99 5.30 7.77
N SER A 22 18.80 6.24 7.29
CA SER A 22 19.25 7.39 8.09
C SER A 22 18.23 8.53 8.18
N PHE A 23 17.03 8.33 7.63
CA PHE A 23 15.98 9.34 7.60
C PHE A 23 14.91 9.07 8.66
N HIS A 24 15.04 9.72 9.82
CA HIS A 24 14.14 9.51 10.96
C HIS A 24 12.91 10.43 10.99
N ASN A 25 12.87 11.42 10.11
CA ASN A 25 11.77 12.38 10.05
C ASN A 25 10.71 11.93 9.05
N ASN A 26 9.52 12.54 9.12
CA ASN A 26 8.50 12.37 8.08
C ASN A 26 8.71 13.31 6.88
N PHE A 27 9.71 14.20 6.94
CA PHE A 27 9.99 15.22 5.94
C PHE A 27 11.45 15.70 6.00
N ILE A 28 12.06 16.01 4.85
CA ILE A 28 13.33 16.74 4.81
C ILE A 28 13.01 18.23 4.85
N THR A 29 13.43 18.90 5.92
CA THR A 29 13.29 20.35 6.07
C THR A 29 13.81 21.08 4.83
N GLY A 30 12.93 21.84 4.18
CA GLY A 30 13.26 22.62 2.98
C GLY A 30 13.17 21.87 1.65
N SER A 31 12.96 20.55 1.64
CA SER A 31 12.63 19.83 0.41
C SER A 31 11.24 20.20 -0.11
N ILE A 32 11.05 20.13 -1.41
CA ILE A 32 9.81 20.48 -2.09
C ILE A 32 9.32 19.22 -2.81
N PRO A 33 8.07 18.77 -2.58
CA PRO A 33 7.52 17.61 -3.27
C PRO A 33 7.47 17.84 -4.78
N PHE A 34 7.94 16.85 -5.52
CA PHE A 34 7.87 16.78 -6.97
C PHE A 34 6.63 15.97 -7.37
N TYR A 35 5.66 16.64 -7.97
CA TYR A 35 4.44 16.05 -8.50
C TYR A 35 4.53 15.69 -9.99
N LEU A 36 3.94 14.55 -10.34
CA LEU A 36 3.51 14.19 -11.70
C LEU A 36 2.04 13.77 -11.65
N ASP A 37 1.21 14.39 -12.48
CA ASP A 37 -0.23 14.09 -12.61
C ASP A 37 -0.96 14.00 -11.27
N GLY A 38 -0.55 14.85 -10.32
CA GLY A 38 -1.14 14.95 -8.99
C GLY A 38 -0.52 14.03 -7.93
N ALA A 39 0.36 13.09 -8.25
CA ALA A 39 1.03 12.23 -7.26
C ALA A 39 2.48 12.67 -7.00
N VAL A 40 2.94 12.51 -5.76
CA VAL A 40 4.33 12.80 -5.37
C VAL A 40 5.24 11.69 -5.89
N VAL A 41 6.08 12.01 -6.85
CA VAL A 41 7.05 11.07 -7.44
C VAL A 41 8.46 11.23 -6.87
N GLY A 42 8.72 12.30 -6.13
CA GLY A 42 9.97 12.51 -5.42
C GLY A 42 10.00 13.81 -4.62
N TYR A 43 11.19 14.19 -4.15
CA TYR A 43 11.41 15.40 -3.34
C TYR A 43 12.69 16.09 -3.80
N VAL A 44 12.59 17.39 -4.06
CA VAL A 44 13.65 18.21 -4.66
C VAL A 44 14.07 19.30 -3.70
N ILE A 45 15.36 19.51 -3.52
CA ILE A 45 15.89 20.59 -2.67
C ILE A 45 15.93 21.94 -3.41
N PRO A 46 15.90 23.08 -2.71
CA PRO A 46 15.84 24.40 -3.34
C PRO A 46 17.01 24.71 -4.28
N GLU A 47 18.21 24.18 -4.00
CA GLU A 47 19.38 24.37 -4.85
C GLU A 47 19.24 23.69 -6.20
N VAL A 48 18.60 22.51 -6.26
CA VAL A 48 18.29 21.84 -7.52
C VAL A 48 17.26 22.67 -8.29
N ILE A 49 16.24 23.22 -7.63
CA ILE A 49 15.24 24.10 -8.27
C ILE A 49 15.88 25.38 -8.82
N HIS A 50 16.81 25.98 -8.09
CA HIS A 50 17.55 27.16 -8.55
C HIS A 50 18.29 26.90 -9.87
N GLU A 51 18.87 25.71 -10.01
CA GLU A 51 19.55 25.31 -11.25
C GLU A 51 18.56 24.89 -12.35
N LEU A 52 17.43 24.25 -11.99
CA LEU A 52 16.34 23.94 -12.93
C LEU A 52 15.75 25.22 -13.55
N ALA A 53 15.64 26.30 -12.78
CA ALA A 53 15.08 27.57 -13.23
C ALA A 53 15.88 28.26 -14.35
N LYS A 54 17.10 27.78 -14.64
CA LYS A 54 17.95 28.30 -15.72
C LYS A 54 17.65 27.70 -17.10
N PHE A 55 16.82 26.67 -17.17
CA PHE A 55 16.44 26.02 -18.43
C PHE A 55 15.17 26.66 -19.00
N ASP A 56 15.12 26.86 -20.32
CA ASP A 56 13.92 27.39 -21.00
C ASP A 56 12.68 26.53 -20.74
N SER A 57 12.86 25.20 -20.62
CA SER A 57 11.78 24.28 -20.27
C SER A 57 11.11 24.65 -18.95
N PHE A 58 11.82 25.25 -17.99
CA PHE A 58 11.26 25.66 -16.70
C PHE A 58 10.12 26.67 -16.84
N ILE A 59 10.11 27.48 -17.91
CA ILE A 59 9.06 28.48 -18.16
C ILE A 59 7.79 27.82 -18.71
N TYR A 60 7.92 26.80 -19.55
CA TYR A 60 6.81 26.26 -20.35
C TYR A 60 6.31 24.90 -19.87
N ASP A 61 7.18 24.10 -19.26
CA ASP A 61 6.91 22.71 -18.91
C ASP A 61 6.88 22.45 -17.40
N TRP A 62 7.25 23.44 -16.58
CA TRP A 62 7.25 23.30 -15.12
C TRP A 62 6.25 24.26 -14.48
N ILE A 63 5.60 23.79 -13.42
CA ILE A 63 4.80 24.61 -12.50
C ILE A 63 5.52 24.57 -11.16
N TYR A 64 6.02 25.72 -10.73
CA TYR A 64 6.74 25.86 -9.46
C TYR A 64 5.98 26.78 -8.52
N GLU A 65 5.58 26.25 -7.36
CA GLU A 65 5.06 27.02 -6.25
C GLU A 65 6.14 27.12 -5.16
N PRO A 66 6.74 28.31 -4.95
CA PRO A 66 7.85 28.48 -4.02
C PRO A 66 7.58 27.92 -2.62
N GLY A 67 8.44 26.99 -2.19
CA GLY A 67 8.35 26.33 -0.88
C GLY A 67 7.18 25.34 -0.72
N LYS A 68 6.40 25.07 -1.78
CA LYS A 68 5.22 24.21 -1.72
C LYS A 68 5.30 23.00 -2.64
N SER A 69 5.54 23.20 -3.93
CA SER A 69 5.51 22.12 -4.91
C SER A 69 6.32 22.45 -6.17
N LEU A 70 6.82 21.39 -6.80
CA LEU A 70 7.35 21.42 -8.15
C LEU A 70 6.57 20.39 -8.97
N GLN A 71 6.11 20.76 -10.16
CA GLN A 71 5.40 19.86 -11.05
C GLN A 71 5.97 19.95 -12.46
N LEU A 72 6.17 18.80 -13.10
CA LEU A 72 6.49 18.72 -14.51
C LEU A 72 5.19 18.53 -15.29
N ASN A 73 4.72 19.59 -15.96
CA ASN A 73 3.44 19.67 -16.68
C ASN A 73 3.53 19.19 -18.14
N ALA A 74 4.57 18.44 -18.50
CA ALA A 74 4.66 17.80 -19.80
C ALA A 74 3.62 16.66 -19.93
N THR A 75 2.98 16.55 -21.09
CA THR A 75 1.76 15.72 -21.28
C THR A 75 2.01 14.25 -21.57
N ASN A 76 3.24 13.83 -21.88
CA ASN A 76 3.57 12.44 -22.19
C ASN A 76 4.96 12.02 -21.70
N PHE A 77 5.17 10.71 -21.68
CA PHE A 77 6.40 10.05 -21.23
C PHE A 77 7.64 10.53 -21.99
N GLU A 78 7.57 10.64 -23.32
CA GLU A 78 8.71 11.01 -24.17
C GLU A 78 9.18 12.42 -23.85
N LYS A 79 8.24 13.37 -23.73
CA LYS A 79 8.56 14.76 -23.42
C LYS A 79 9.13 14.87 -22.01
N ARG A 80 8.52 14.21 -21.01
CA ARG A 80 9.02 14.23 -19.62
C ARG A 80 10.45 13.70 -19.52
N SER A 81 10.70 12.57 -20.16
CA SER A 81 12.01 11.92 -20.16
C SER A 81 13.06 12.79 -20.88
N SER A 82 12.73 13.34 -22.06
CA SER A 82 13.66 14.19 -22.82
C SER A 82 14.03 15.49 -22.09
N ILE A 83 13.10 16.08 -21.33
CA ILE A 83 13.36 17.27 -20.51
C ILE A 83 14.41 16.94 -19.43
N LEU A 84 14.18 15.88 -18.65
CA LEU A 84 15.13 15.49 -17.60
C LEU A 84 16.46 15.01 -18.17
N GLU A 85 16.44 14.30 -19.30
CA GLU A 85 17.66 13.89 -20.01
C GLU A 85 18.50 15.11 -20.41
N ASN A 86 17.88 16.13 -21.00
CA ASN A 86 18.58 17.35 -21.39
C ASN A 86 19.19 18.06 -20.16
N ILE A 87 18.40 18.22 -19.10
CA ILE A 87 18.86 18.82 -17.83
C ILE A 87 20.07 18.06 -17.27
N LEU A 88 19.96 16.74 -17.15
CA LEU A 88 21.03 15.91 -16.58
C LEU A 88 22.28 15.89 -17.49
N LYS A 89 22.13 15.91 -18.81
CA LYS A 89 23.26 16.03 -19.75
C LYS A 89 23.98 17.37 -19.61
N THR A 90 23.26 18.47 -19.44
CA THR A 90 23.86 19.78 -19.18
C THR A 90 24.61 19.79 -17.84
N TRP A 91 24.00 19.26 -16.77
CA TRP A 91 24.66 19.17 -15.47
C TRP A 91 25.85 18.20 -15.47
N LYS A 92 25.82 17.15 -16.28
CA LYS A 92 26.97 16.26 -16.52
C LYS A 92 28.16 17.03 -17.11
N GLN A 93 27.93 17.92 -18.09
CA GLN A 93 29.03 18.66 -18.75
C GLN A 93 29.80 19.57 -17.79
N SER A 94 29.12 20.17 -16.80
CA SER A 94 29.73 21.00 -15.76
C SER A 94 30.06 20.24 -14.47
N ASN A 95 29.82 18.93 -14.44
CA ASN A 95 29.80 18.08 -13.24
C ASN A 95 29.04 18.69 -12.05
N LEU A 96 27.95 19.40 -12.33
CA LEU A 96 27.13 20.00 -11.30
C LEU A 96 26.51 18.89 -10.43
N PHE A 97 26.54 19.09 -9.12
CA PHE A 97 26.13 18.10 -8.12
C PHE A 97 26.87 16.74 -8.18
N GLY A 98 27.95 16.61 -8.96
CA GLY A 98 28.65 15.33 -9.14
C GLY A 98 27.97 14.37 -10.12
N VAL A 99 27.08 14.86 -10.99
CA VAL A 99 26.34 14.02 -11.96
C VAL A 99 27.28 13.27 -12.91
N ALA A 100 28.40 13.88 -13.33
CA ALA A 100 29.35 13.21 -14.22
C ALA A 100 30.04 12.02 -13.54
N ASP A 101 30.34 12.17 -12.25
CA ASP A 101 30.96 11.10 -11.47
C ASP A 101 30.00 9.93 -11.31
N GLN A 102 28.69 10.17 -11.21
CA GLN A 102 27.69 9.12 -11.00
C GLN A 102 27.06 8.56 -12.27
N TRP A 103 27.44 9.03 -13.46
CA TRP A 103 26.85 8.59 -14.73
C TRP A 103 27.09 7.10 -15.00
N ARG A 104 26.08 6.39 -15.51
CA ARG A 104 26.11 4.94 -15.76
C ARG A 104 25.66 4.54 -17.16
N ASP A 105 25.09 5.46 -17.94
CA ASP A 105 24.45 5.15 -19.22
C ASP A 105 23.34 4.09 -19.03
N GLU A 106 22.57 4.25 -17.95
CA GLU A 106 21.58 3.31 -17.45
C GLU A 106 20.36 4.08 -16.96
N LEU A 107 19.24 3.93 -17.67
CA LEU A 107 18.00 4.59 -17.33
C LEU A 107 17.24 3.81 -16.25
N TYR A 108 16.64 4.52 -15.31
CA TYR A 108 15.68 4.02 -14.33
C TYR A 108 14.26 4.51 -14.66
N SER A 109 13.27 3.70 -14.31
CA SER A 109 11.84 4.06 -14.43
C SER A 109 11.34 4.81 -13.20
N VAL A 110 10.66 5.93 -13.42
CA VAL A 110 9.81 6.59 -12.41
C VAL A 110 8.35 6.30 -12.77
N PHE A 111 7.57 5.86 -11.79
CA PHE A 111 6.18 5.48 -12.00
C PHE A 111 5.23 6.64 -11.70
N GLY A 112 4.18 6.74 -12.51
CA GLY A 112 3.07 7.67 -12.33
C GLY A 112 1.99 7.10 -11.41
N PRO A 113 0.96 7.90 -11.06
CA PRO A 113 -0.10 7.51 -10.11
C PRO A 113 -0.85 6.23 -10.48
N ASN A 114 -0.91 5.86 -11.75
CA ASN A 114 -1.59 4.66 -12.20
C ASN A 114 -0.67 3.43 -12.27
N GLY A 115 0.61 3.56 -11.89
CA GLY A 115 1.63 2.52 -11.95
C GLY A 115 2.24 2.32 -13.34
N GLU A 116 1.97 3.23 -14.27
CA GLU A 116 2.60 3.38 -15.57
C GLU A 116 4.00 3.97 -15.45
N VAL A 117 4.88 3.69 -16.41
CA VAL A 117 6.17 4.37 -16.47
C VAL A 117 5.94 5.81 -16.95
N ALA A 118 6.17 6.79 -16.08
CA ALA A 118 5.94 8.19 -16.36
C ALA A 118 7.20 8.91 -16.87
N ILE A 119 8.39 8.45 -16.45
CA ILE A 119 9.70 9.01 -16.83
C ILE A 119 10.73 7.88 -16.92
N ALA A 120 11.59 7.92 -17.93
CA ALA A 120 12.89 7.26 -17.92
C ALA A 120 13.98 8.30 -17.65
N VAL A 121 14.80 8.08 -16.63
CA VAL A 121 15.78 9.06 -16.15
C VAL A 121 17.11 8.38 -15.84
N GLU A 122 18.21 9.07 -16.12
CA GLU A 122 19.54 8.52 -15.91
C GLU A 122 19.86 8.24 -14.43
N ARG A 123 20.37 7.03 -14.15
CA ARG A 123 20.76 6.55 -12.82
C ARG A 123 21.79 7.44 -12.14
N GLY A 124 22.64 8.13 -12.89
CA GLY A 124 23.59 9.09 -12.32
C GLY A 124 22.96 10.35 -11.72
N GLY A 125 21.71 10.68 -12.05
CA GLY A 125 21.06 11.92 -11.66
C GLY A 125 19.68 11.80 -11.03
N TYR A 126 19.06 10.61 -11.03
CA TYR A 126 17.69 10.41 -10.50
C TYR A 126 17.51 10.86 -9.03
N TRP A 127 18.55 10.70 -8.21
CA TRP A 127 18.55 11.02 -6.78
C TRP A 127 18.46 12.53 -6.49
N LEU A 128 18.78 13.39 -7.46
CA LEU A 128 18.58 14.84 -7.33
C LEU A 128 17.10 15.22 -7.22
N PHE A 129 16.23 14.35 -7.75
CA PHE A 129 14.80 14.53 -7.77
C PHE A 129 14.07 13.75 -6.67
N GLY A 130 14.82 13.02 -5.85
CA GLY A 130 14.27 12.16 -4.80
C GLY A 130 13.37 11.06 -5.32
N PHE A 131 13.58 10.62 -6.56
CA PHE A 131 12.80 9.55 -7.17
C PHE A 131 13.07 8.20 -6.48
N LEU A 132 12.03 7.36 -6.40
CA LEU A 132 12.15 5.99 -5.93
C LEU A 132 12.95 5.14 -6.91
N SER A 133 14.02 4.50 -6.41
CA SER A 133 14.74 3.46 -7.14
C SER A 133 14.32 2.06 -6.75
N TYR A 134 14.52 1.14 -7.69
CA TYR A 134 14.17 -0.26 -7.54
C TYR A 134 15.41 -1.13 -7.76
N GLY A 135 15.55 -2.17 -6.96
CA GLY A 135 16.57 -3.18 -7.13
C GLY A 135 16.08 -4.57 -6.77
N VAL A 136 16.91 -5.54 -7.05
CA VAL A 136 16.71 -6.95 -6.71
C VAL A 136 17.89 -7.41 -5.87
N HIS A 137 17.61 -8.16 -4.80
CA HIS A 137 18.63 -8.67 -3.90
C HIS A 137 18.33 -10.15 -3.59
N CYS A 138 19.34 -11.01 -3.68
CA CYS A 138 19.19 -12.43 -3.44
C CYS A 138 20.11 -12.93 -2.33
N THR A 139 19.55 -13.73 -1.42
CA THR A 139 20.31 -14.55 -0.48
C THR A 139 20.31 -15.99 -0.95
N ILE A 140 21.46 -16.45 -1.45
CA ILE A 140 21.70 -17.85 -1.83
C ILE A 140 22.25 -18.58 -0.61
N TYR A 141 21.61 -19.67 -0.22
CA TYR A 141 21.95 -20.38 1.02
C TYR A 141 21.81 -21.90 0.87
N ILE A 142 22.53 -22.62 1.74
CA ILE A 142 22.35 -24.05 1.92
C ILE A 142 21.43 -24.23 3.14
N PRO A 143 20.24 -24.83 2.97
CA PRO A 143 19.33 -25.08 4.08
C PRO A 143 19.96 -25.95 5.17
N PRO A 144 19.56 -25.77 6.44
CA PRO A 144 20.04 -26.64 7.51
C PRO A 144 19.53 -28.07 7.32
N THR A 145 20.35 -29.04 7.71
CA THR A 145 19.96 -30.46 7.87
C THR A 145 20.08 -30.83 9.36
N PRO A 146 19.56 -31.99 9.80
CA PRO A 146 19.74 -32.44 11.19
C PRO A 146 21.19 -32.49 11.65
N THR A 147 22.15 -32.60 10.71
CA THR A 147 23.58 -32.74 11.01
C THR A 147 24.43 -31.54 10.58
N THR A 148 23.87 -30.59 9.83
CA THR A 148 24.62 -29.44 9.29
C THR A 148 23.85 -28.14 9.45
N PRO A 149 24.43 -27.10 10.06
CA PRO A 149 23.77 -25.81 10.18
C PRO A 149 23.65 -25.10 8.83
N MET A 150 22.74 -24.13 8.76
CA MET A 150 22.55 -23.26 7.60
C MET A 150 23.85 -22.53 7.25
N ARG A 151 24.10 -22.33 5.96
CA ARG A 151 25.21 -21.50 5.46
C ARG A 151 24.77 -20.57 4.35
N LEU A 152 25.32 -19.37 4.31
CA LEU A 152 25.01 -18.34 3.33
C LEU A 152 26.21 -18.12 2.41
N TRP A 153 25.94 -17.90 1.12
CA TRP A 153 26.94 -17.43 0.19
C TRP A 153 27.05 -15.90 0.26
N VAL A 154 28.19 -15.40 0.70
CA VAL A 154 28.47 -13.97 0.88
C VAL A 154 29.63 -13.56 -0.04
N PRO A 155 29.37 -12.76 -1.08
CA PRO A 155 30.41 -12.23 -1.95
C PRO A 155 31.12 -11.04 -1.32
N ARG A 156 32.37 -10.85 -1.74
CA ARG A 156 33.11 -9.60 -1.55
C ARG A 156 33.11 -8.83 -2.86
N ARG A 157 32.69 -7.56 -2.81
CA ARG A 157 32.67 -6.65 -3.96
C ARG A 157 34.08 -6.43 -4.49
N SER A 158 34.21 -6.34 -5.81
CA SER A 158 35.49 -6.05 -6.46
C SER A 158 36.10 -4.74 -5.97
N PRO A 159 37.43 -4.67 -5.77
CA PRO A 159 38.13 -3.43 -5.41
C PRO A 159 37.94 -2.30 -6.43
N THR A 160 37.56 -2.62 -7.67
CA THR A 160 37.32 -1.64 -8.73
C THR A 160 35.89 -1.11 -8.78
N LYS A 161 34.96 -1.63 -7.95
CA LYS A 161 33.59 -1.11 -7.88
C LYS A 161 33.62 0.34 -7.41
N GLN A 162 32.86 1.17 -8.11
CA GLN A 162 32.82 2.61 -7.83
C GLN A 162 32.23 2.95 -6.45
N THR A 163 31.26 2.17 -5.98
CA THR A 163 30.64 2.35 -4.66
C THR A 163 30.95 1.14 -3.79
N TRP A 164 31.40 1.38 -2.56
CA TRP A 164 31.71 0.35 -1.56
C TRP A 164 32.67 -0.75 -2.06
N PRO A 165 33.87 -0.41 -2.58
CA PRO A 165 34.85 -1.42 -3.00
C PRO A 165 35.32 -2.27 -1.81
N GLY A 166 35.38 -3.59 -1.98
CA GLY A 166 35.85 -4.53 -0.96
C GLY A 166 34.88 -4.86 0.19
N TYR A 167 33.71 -4.20 0.24
CA TYR A 167 32.64 -4.51 1.19
C TYR A 167 31.97 -5.84 0.83
N LEU A 168 31.30 -6.46 1.81
CA LEU A 168 30.48 -7.65 1.59
C LEU A 168 29.11 -7.26 1.02
N ASP A 169 28.54 -8.12 0.19
CA ASP A 169 27.26 -7.91 -0.49
C ASP A 169 26.26 -9.05 -0.19
N ASN A 170 25.03 -8.94 -0.70
CA ASN A 170 24.15 -10.09 -0.82
C ASN A 170 24.65 -11.01 -1.94
N SER A 171 24.22 -12.27 -1.98
CA SER A 171 24.78 -13.27 -2.92
C SER A 171 24.74 -12.82 -4.38
N VAL A 172 23.67 -12.13 -4.75
CA VAL A 172 23.46 -11.47 -6.03
C VAL A 172 22.65 -10.20 -5.78
N ALA A 173 23.00 -9.06 -6.37
CA ALA A 173 22.22 -7.83 -6.25
C ALA A 173 22.39 -6.85 -7.42
N GLY A 174 21.29 -6.33 -7.95
CA GLY A 174 21.31 -5.42 -9.10
C GLY A 174 20.21 -4.35 -9.07
N GLY A 175 20.44 -3.25 -9.76
CA GLY A 175 19.41 -2.23 -10.02
C GLY A 175 18.44 -2.71 -11.10
N ILE A 176 17.17 -2.32 -11.01
CA ILE A 176 16.21 -2.62 -12.09
C ILE A 176 16.24 -1.47 -13.09
N THR A 177 16.76 -1.76 -14.28
CA THR A 177 16.84 -0.77 -15.37
C THR A 177 15.46 -0.53 -16.00
N HIS A 178 15.31 0.59 -16.68
CA HIS A 178 14.11 0.91 -17.43
C HIS A 178 13.86 -0.14 -18.53
N GLY A 179 12.68 -0.75 -18.48
CA GLY A 179 12.26 -1.80 -19.42
C GLY A 179 12.53 -3.22 -18.94
N ASP A 180 13.39 -3.41 -17.92
CA ASP A 180 13.64 -4.72 -17.34
C ASP A 180 12.50 -5.16 -16.41
N SER A 181 12.26 -6.48 -16.39
CA SER A 181 11.35 -7.09 -15.42
C SER A 181 12.11 -7.53 -14.17
N ILE A 182 11.46 -7.49 -13.00
CA ILE A 182 12.06 -7.92 -11.72
C ILE A 182 12.70 -9.32 -11.82
N MET A 183 11.97 -10.29 -12.41
CA MET A 183 12.47 -11.66 -12.57
C MET A 183 13.60 -11.75 -13.60
N GLY A 184 13.52 -10.97 -14.68
CA GLY A 184 14.56 -10.91 -15.70
C GLY A 184 15.86 -10.32 -15.14
N THR A 185 15.77 -9.22 -14.39
CA THR A 185 16.92 -8.64 -13.68
C THR A 185 17.52 -9.68 -12.73
N MET A 186 16.73 -10.29 -11.84
CA MET A 186 17.26 -11.28 -10.90
C MET A 186 17.96 -12.47 -11.60
N ALA A 187 17.37 -13.00 -12.68
CA ALA A 187 17.99 -14.08 -13.44
C ALA A 187 19.29 -13.65 -14.14
N LYS A 188 19.32 -12.43 -14.70
CA LYS A 188 20.51 -11.83 -15.32
C LYS A 188 21.64 -11.67 -14.30
N GLU A 189 21.37 -11.03 -13.17
CA GLU A 189 22.36 -10.77 -12.11
C GLU A 189 22.89 -12.09 -11.51
N CYS A 190 22.05 -13.13 -11.39
CA CYS A 190 22.49 -14.45 -10.92
C CYS A 190 23.55 -15.07 -11.84
N LEU A 191 23.42 -14.87 -13.16
CA LEU A 191 24.39 -15.34 -14.13
C LEU A 191 25.65 -14.45 -14.16
N GLU A 192 25.46 -13.13 -14.17
CA GLU A 192 26.55 -12.14 -14.29
C GLU A 192 27.45 -12.10 -13.05
N GLU A 193 26.89 -12.10 -11.84
CA GLU A 193 27.67 -11.96 -10.61
C GLU A 193 28.13 -13.30 -10.02
N ALA A 194 27.30 -14.35 -10.13
CA ALA A 194 27.50 -15.62 -9.42
C ALA A 194 27.69 -16.85 -10.32
N ASN A 195 27.66 -16.68 -11.65
CA ASN A 195 27.70 -17.77 -12.63
C ASN A 195 26.61 -18.84 -12.39
N LEU A 196 25.46 -18.41 -11.87
CA LEU A 196 24.36 -19.30 -11.48
C LEU A 196 23.20 -19.14 -12.48
N THR A 197 22.95 -20.19 -13.25
CA THR A 197 21.76 -20.23 -14.11
C THR A 197 20.54 -20.61 -13.30
N VAL A 198 19.58 -19.70 -13.20
CA VAL A 198 18.29 -19.91 -12.54
C VAL A 198 17.14 -19.80 -13.55
N SER A 199 16.15 -20.68 -13.45
CA SER A 199 14.93 -20.55 -14.25
C SER A 199 14.04 -19.45 -13.67
N HIS A 200 13.39 -18.66 -14.53
CA HIS A 200 12.35 -17.73 -14.09
C HIS A 200 11.23 -18.45 -13.32
N SER A 201 10.94 -19.71 -13.68
CA SER A 201 9.91 -20.50 -13.02
C SER A 201 10.27 -20.93 -11.59
N SER A 202 11.57 -20.99 -11.25
CA SER A 202 12.07 -21.34 -9.92
C SER A 202 12.25 -20.13 -9.01
N LEU A 203 12.41 -18.92 -9.55
CA LEU A 203 12.53 -17.71 -8.75
C LEU A 203 11.18 -17.33 -8.12
N ARG A 204 11.21 -17.06 -6.82
CA ARG A 204 10.09 -16.53 -6.04
C ARG A 204 10.62 -15.39 -5.18
N SER A 205 9.96 -14.24 -5.26
CA SER A 205 10.27 -13.14 -4.35
C SER A 205 9.82 -13.52 -2.94
N SER A 206 10.69 -13.24 -1.98
CA SER A 206 10.49 -13.49 -0.54
C SER A 206 9.87 -12.28 0.18
N GLY A 207 9.67 -11.16 -0.51
CA GLY A 207 9.20 -9.91 0.09
C GLY A 207 9.87 -8.68 -0.52
N ILE A 208 9.82 -7.58 0.23
CA ILE A 208 10.46 -6.31 -0.11
C ILE A 208 11.20 -5.75 1.10
N VAL A 209 12.33 -5.10 0.87
CA VAL A 209 13.00 -4.24 1.85
C VAL A 209 12.95 -2.81 1.32
N SER A 210 12.45 -1.87 2.12
CA SER A 210 12.31 -0.47 1.75
C SER A 210 12.84 0.44 2.85
N TYR A 211 13.64 1.42 2.45
CA TYR A 211 14.29 2.37 3.36
C TYR A 211 14.43 3.74 2.68
N ILE A 212 14.75 4.75 3.50
CA ILE A 212 15.08 6.09 3.00
C ILE A 212 16.45 6.47 3.51
N LYS A 213 17.39 6.63 2.58
CA LYS A 213 18.73 7.12 2.89
C LYS A 213 18.78 8.63 2.75
N LEU A 214 19.23 9.32 3.79
CA LEU A 214 19.59 10.74 3.73
C LEU A 214 21.09 10.85 3.41
N ALA A 215 21.44 10.84 2.12
CA ALA A 215 22.84 10.88 1.71
C ALA A 215 23.41 12.30 1.85
N GLN A 216 24.66 12.40 2.35
CA GLN A 216 25.33 13.67 2.61
C GLN A 216 24.49 14.67 3.45
N GLN A 217 23.60 14.16 4.31
CA GLN A 217 22.68 14.97 5.12
C GLN A 217 21.74 15.88 4.30
N LYS A 218 21.56 15.59 3.01
CA LYS A 218 20.83 16.47 2.09
C LYS A 218 19.92 15.74 1.12
N TRP A 219 20.38 14.62 0.57
CA TRP A 219 19.72 13.95 -0.55
C TRP A 219 18.73 12.91 -0.06
N TYR A 220 17.48 13.09 -0.44
CA TYR A 220 16.42 12.09 -0.23
C TYR A 220 16.61 10.93 -1.20
N GLN A 221 16.93 9.75 -0.71
CA GLN A 221 17.12 8.57 -1.57
C GLN A 221 16.22 7.43 -1.06
N PRO A 222 14.96 7.39 -1.50
CA PRO A 222 14.06 6.28 -1.23
C PRO A 222 14.41 5.11 -2.14
N GLU A 223 14.51 3.92 -1.58
CA GLU A 223 14.82 2.70 -2.33
C GLU A 223 13.88 1.55 -1.94
N LEU A 224 13.49 0.76 -2.92
CA LEU A 224 12.69 -0.46 -2.76
C LEU A 224 13.44 -1.63 -3.38
N GLN A 225 13.78 -2.62 -2.55
CA GLN A 225 14.52 -3.80 -2.95
C GLN A 225 13.60 -5.02 -2.93
N TYR A 226 13.40 -5.67 -4.07
CA TYR A 226 12.73 -6.96 -4.14
C TYR A 226 13.70 -8.05 -3.68
N VAL A 227 13.35 -8.75 -2.61
CA VAL A 227 14.22 -9.77 -2.03
C VAL A 227 13.86 -11.17 -2.53
N PHE A 228 14.88 -12.00 -2.68
CA PHE A 228 14.79 -13.38 -3.14
C PHE A 228 15.63 -14.28 -2.25
N ASP A 229 15.13 -15.50 -2.03
CA ASP A 229 15.85 -16.53 -1.31
C ASP A 229 15.98 -17.74 -2.23
N VAL A 230 17.21 -18.15 -2.49
CA VAL A 230 17.50 -19.26 -3.40
C VAL A 230 18.22 -20.36 -2.63
N PRO A 231 17.50 -21.41 -2.19
CA PRO A 231 18.13 -22.56 -1.58
C PRO A 231 18.87 -23.39 -2.65
N ILE A 232 20.13 -23.73 -2.38
CA ILE A 232 20.94 -24.61 -3.23
C ILE A 232 21.51 -25.80 -2.44
N ASP A 233 21.94 -26.82 -3.17
CA ASP A 233 22.66 -27.94 -2.58
C ASP A 233 24.11 -27.57 -2.21
N GLY A 234 24.75 -28.42 -1.41
CA GLY A 234 26.15 -28.22 -1.02
C GLY A 234 27.18 -28.47 -2.12
N ASN A 235 26.77 -28.92 -3.31
CA ASN A 235 27.67 -29.19 -4.44
C ASN A 235 27.79 -27.98 -5.37
N THR A 236 26.78 -27.11 -5.37
CA THR A 236 26.75 -25.88 -6.15
C THR A 236 27.75 -24.87 -5.60
N LYS A 237 28.66 -24.39 -6.46
CA LYS A 237 29.67 -23.38 -6.12
C LYS A 237 29.44 -22.13 -6.94
N LEU A 238 29.28 -20.99 -6.26
CA LEU A 238 29.20 -19.69 -6.91
C LEU A 238 30.60 -19.22 -7.31
N GLN A 239 30.70 -18.55 -8.45
CA GLN A 239 31.97 -18.04 -8.98
C GLN A 239 31.76 -16.66 -9.58
N PRO A 240 32.70 -15.71 -9.39
CA PRO A 240 32.64 -14.44 -10.09
C PRO A 240 32.70 -14.65 -11.60
N ASN A 241 31.93 -13.86 -12.37
CA ASN A 241 31.87 -14.02 -13.82
C ASN A 241 32.13 -12.70 -14.58
N ASP A 242 31.54 -11.58 -14.17
CA ASP A 242 31.66 -10.29 -14.87
C ASP A 242 32.71 -9.31 -14.30
N GLY A 243 33.35 -9.66 -13.18
CA GLY A 243 34.35 -8.83 -12.50
C GLY A 243 33.78 -7.87 -11.45
N GLU A 244 32.48 -7.89 -11.18
CA GLU A 244 31.86 -7.10 -10.11
C GLU A 244 32.09 -7.70 -8.71
N VAL A 245 32.29 -9.02 -8.65
CA VAL A 245 32.61 -9.79 -7.44
C VAL A 245 34.09 -10.18 -7.46
N ALA A 246 34.79 -10.03 -6.33
CA ALA A 246 36.17 -10.48 -6.17
C ALA A 246 36.24 -11.97 -5.80
N GLU A 247 35.41 -12.38 -4.84
CA GLU A 247 35.40 -13.73 -4.28
C GLU A 247 34.05 -14.02 -3.60
N PHE A 248 33.73 -15.31 -3.45
CA PHE A 248 32.57 -15.80 -2.72
C PHE A 248 33.01 -16.58 -1.48
N HIS A 249 32.34 -16.33 -0.35
CA HIS A 249 32.51 -17.07 0.88
C HIS A 249 31.26 -17.88 1.21
N LEU A 250 31.42 -19.14 1.62
CA LEU A 250 30.33 -19.94 2.17
C LEU A 250 30.45 -19.97 3.69
N TRP A 251 29.67 -19.12 4.36
CA TRP A 251 29.81 -18.84 5.78
C TRP A 251 28.67 -19.37 6.64
N THR A 252 28.99 -19.68 7.90
CA THR A 252 27.98 -19.96 8.94
C THR A 252 27.28 -18.67 9.36
N LEU A 253 26.13 -18.78 10.02
CA LEU A 253 25.41 -17.63 10.57
C LEU A 253 26.30 -16.80 11.52
N ASP A 254 27.08 -17.44 12.39
CA ASP A 254 27.97 -16.74 13.33
C ASP A 254 29.01 -15.88 12.61
N GLN A 255 29.56 -16.35 11.49
CA GLN A 255 30.51 -15.58 10.67
C GLN A 255 29.83 -14.38 10.02
N VAL A 256 28.60 -14.57 9.49
CA VAL A 256 27.81 -13.46 8.92
C VAL A 256 27.50 -12.41 10.00
N ILE A 257 27.12 -12.83 11.20
CA ILE A 257 26.82 -11.94 12.34
C ILE A 257 28.08 -11.16 12.77
N GLN A 258 29.24 -11.81 12.82
CA GLN A 258 30.52 -11.14 13.13
C GLN A 258 30.85 -10.04 12.12
N GLU A 259 30.65 -10.31 10.83
CA GLU A 259 30.92 -9.34 9.77
C GLU A 259 29.89 -8.21 9.71
N LEU A 260 28.63 -8.48 10.05
CA LEU A 260 27.63 -7.44 10.29
C LEU A 260 28.04 -6.54 11.46
N ALA A 261 28.43 -7.13 12.60
CA ALA A 261 28.87 -6.38 13.76
C ALA A 261 30.12 -5.53 13.49
N ALA A 262 31.02 -6.03 12.64
CA ALA A 262 32.21 -5.32 12.19
C ALA A 262 31.90 -4.16 11.20
N GLY A 263 30.68 -4.11 10.64
CA GLY A 263 30.29 -3.09 9.67
C GLY A 263 30.89 -3.30 8.27
N ASN A 264 31.26 -4.53 7.92
CA ASN A 264 31.91 -4.86 6.65
C ASN A 264 30.93 -5.10 5.50
N PHE A 265 29.64 -5.26 5.79
CA PHE A 265 28.58 -5.32 4.78
C PHE A 265 28.28 -3.94 4.23
N LYS A 266 28.02 -3.88 2.91
CA LYS A 266 27.40 -2.70 2.30
C LYS A 266 26.09 -2.41 3.03
N PRO A 267 25.79 -1.13 3.39
CA PRO A 267 24.70 -0.82 4.30
C PRO A 267 23.34 -1.43 3.92
N ASN A 268 22.90 -1.28 2.68
CA ASN A 268 21.61 -1.84 2.27
C ASN A 268 21.58 -3.37 2.25
N CYS A 269 22.73 -4.01 2.03
CA CYS A 269 22.84 -5.46 2.04
C CYS A 269 22.73 -6.02 3.46
N ALA A 270 23.23 -5.29 4.46
CA ALA A 270 23.02 -5.63 5.86
C ALA A 270 21.52 -5.67 6.21
N LEU A 271 20.73 -4.71 5.71
CA LEU A 271 19.28 -4.67 5.91
C LEU A 271 18.58 -5.90 5.29
N VAL A 272 19.00 -6.32 4.09
CA VAL A 272 18.48 -7.54 3.44
C VAL A 272 18.83 -8.80 4.24
N ILE A 273 20.02 -8.87 4.84
CA ILE A 273 20.38 -9.99 5.73
C ILE A 273 19.53 -9.98 7.01
N LEU A 274 19.22 -8.81 7.58
CA LEU A 274 18.32 -8.71 8.73
C LEU A 274 16.90 -9.17 8.39
N ASP A 275 16.37 -8.76 7.22
CA ASP A 275 15.10 -9.27 6.71
C ASP A 275 15.11 -10.80 6.52
N PHE A 276 16.19 -11.36 5.95
CA PHE A 276 16.37 -12.81 5.84
C PHE A 276 16.37 -13.47 7.23
N PHE A 277 17.07 -12.90 8.22
CA PHE A 277 17.09 -13.42 9.58
C PHE A 277 15.71 -13.40 10.23
N ILE A 278 14.90 -12.37 9.98
CA ILE A 278 13.50 -12.31 10.46
C ILE A 278 12.67 -13.43 9.82
N ARG A 279 12.69 -13.53 8.48
CA ARG A 279 11.86 -14.48 7.73
C ARG A 279 12.22 -15.95 7.99
N HIS A 280 13.48 -16.22 8.35
CA HIS A 280 13.97 -17.57 8.70
C HIS A 280 14.01 -17.85 10.21
N GLY A 281 13.51 -16.93 11.05
CA GLY A 281 13.44 -17.12 12.50
C GLY A 281 14.80 -17.12 13.22
N ILE A 282 15.83 -16.57 12.58
CA ILE A 282 17.18 -16.40 13.17
C ILE A 282 17.19 -15.19 14.09
N LEU A 283 16.54 -14.09 13.68
CA LEU A 283 16.27 -12.94 14.53
C LEU A 283 14.85 -13.07 15.06
N SER A 284 14.67 -13.22 16.37
CA SER A 284 13.37 -13.48 16.99
C SER A 284 12.74 -12.22 17.61
N PRO A 285 11.40 -12.19 17.79
CA PRO A 285 10.69 -11.06 18.42
C PRO A 285 11.12 -10.72 19.85
N GLU A 286 11.81 -11.63 20.53
CA GLU A 286 12.38 -11.43 21.87
C GLU A 286 13.58 -10.47 21.87
N HIS A 287 14.17 -10.19 20.70
CA HIS A 287 15.22 -9.19 20.59
C HIS A 287 14.66 -7.79 20.86
N PRO A 288 15.26 -6.99 21.76
CA PRO A 288 14.69 -5.70 22.18
C PRO A 288 14.52 -4.68 21.04
N GLN A 289 15.36 -4.79 20.01
CA GLN A 289 15.31 -3.92 18.82
C GLN A 289 14.49 -4.52 17.65
N TYR A 290 13.88 -5.70 17.80
CA TYR A 290 13.20 -6.42 16.72
C TYR A 290 12.12 -5.57 16.02
N TYR A 291 11.23 -4.98 16.81
CA TYR A 291 10.09 -4.22 16.27
C TYR A 291 10.54 -3.01 15.46
N GLU A 292 11.51 -2.25 15.98
CA GLU A 292 12.09 -1.11 15.26
C GLU A 292 12.78 -1.57 13.97
N THR A 293 13.57 -2.65 14.03
CA THR A 293 14.21 -3.25 12.85
C THR A 293 13.16 -3.62 11.79
N PHE A 294 12.11 -4.35 12.18
CA PHE A 294 11.05 -4.75 11.27
C PHE A 294 10.37 -3.53 10.60
N GLN A 295 10.08 -2.47 11.36
CA GLN A 295 9.46 -1.27 10.80
C GLN A 295 10.40 -0.50 9.84
N ARG A 296 11.67 -0.35 10.21
CA ARG A 296 12.62 0.49 9.47
C ARG A 296 13.15 -0.14 8.18
N ILE A 297 13.12 -1.47 8.08
CA ILE A 297 13.44 -2.17 6.81
C ILE A 297 12.21 -2.38 5.92
N HIS A 298 11.00 -2.06 6.39
CA HIS A 298 9.75 -2.17 5.64
C HIS A 298 9.01 -0.83 5.60
N ARG A 299 9.70 0.25 5.26
CA ARG A 299 9.09 1.58 5.22
C ARG A 299 7.99 1.67 4.17
N THR A 300 6.86 2.23 4.55
CA THR A 300 5.87 2.72 3.58
C THR A 300 6.44 3.94 2.88
N LEU A 301 6.54 3.87 1.56
CA LEU A 301 7.03 4.96 0.72
C LEU A 301 5.83 5.62 0.02
N PRO A 302 5.67 6.94 0.06
CA PRO A 302 4.52 7.65 -0.53
C PRO A 302 4.58 7.77 -2.07
N HIS A 303 5.48 7.01 -2.71
CA HIS A 303 5.76 7.11 -4.13
C HIS A 303 4.87 6.13 -4.91
N PRO A 304 4.40 6.49 -6.11
CA PRO A 304 3.77 5.51 -6.98
C PRO A 304 4.74 4.37 -7.32
N ILE A 305 4.20 3.16 -7.32
CA ILE A 305 4.92 1.94 -7.66
C ILE A 305 4.27 1.26 -8.87
N SER A 306 5.05 0.43 -9.57
CA SER A 306 4.56 -0.36 -10.69
C SER A 306 3.30 -1.15 -10.32
N LYS A 307 2.22 -1.01 -11.10
CA LYS A 307 1.08 -1.93 -11.04
C LYS A 307 1.34 -3.06 -12.03
N TYR A 308 2.06 -4.09 -11.59
CA TYR A 308 2.26 -5.29 -12.41
C TYR A 308 0.90 -5.94 -12.72
N GLN A 309 0.45 -5.82 -13.97
CA GLN A 309 -0.59 -6.67 -14.52
C GLN A 309 0.09 -7.92 -15.06
N LYS A 310 -0.20 -9.08 -14.47
CA LYS A 310 0.30 -10.37 -14.97
C LYS A 310 -0.15 -10.51 -16.44
N GLY A 311 0.81 -10.42 -17.36
CA GLY A 311 0.56 -10.21 -18.77
C GLY A 311 -0.33 -11.28 -19.39
N LYS A 312 -1.27 -10.83 -20.23
CA LYS A 312 -1.52 -11.46 -21.52
C LYS A 312 -0.17 -11.59 -22.23
N GLU A 313 0.19 -12.79 -22.64
CA GLU A 313 1.40 -13.04 -23.43
C GLU A 313 1.39 -12.17 -24.69
N HIS A 314 2.56 -11.63 -25.03
CA HIS A 314 2.80 -10.91 -26.27
C HIS A 314 2.64 -11.86 -27.45
N ASP A 315 1.45 -11.87 -28.06
CA ASP A 315 1.27 -12.40 -29.40
C ASP A 315 1.32 -11.22 -30.40
N VAL A 316 2.40 -11.17 -31.17
CA VAL A 316 2.63 -10.19 -32.23
C VAL A 316 1.80 -10.59 -33.45
N SER A 317 0.48 -10.52 -33.35
CA SER A 317 -0.42 -10.62 -34.52
C SER A 317 -1.89 -10.30 -34.19
N ALA A 318 -2.20 -9.07 -33.78
CA ALA A 318 -3.58 -8.58 -33.94
C ALA A 318 -3.63 -7.06 -34.07
N ALA A 319 -4.13 -6.63 -35.21
CA ALA A 319 -4.33 -5.25 -35.59
C ALA A 319 -5.38 -4.55 -34.70
N ASN A 320 -5.21 -3.23 -34.57
CA ASN A 320 -6.27 -2.23 -34.35
C ASN A 320 -7.41 -2.62 -33.42
N THR A 321 -7.22 -2.37 -32.12
CA THR A 321 -8.35 -1.97 -31.27
C THR A 321 -7.88 -0.83 -30.38
N SER A 322 -8.44 0.35 -30.61
CA SER A 322 -8.36 1.51 -29.74
C SER A 322 -8.80 1.10 -28.33
N TYR A 323 -7.86 1.12 -27.38
CA TYR A 323 -8.19 1.07 -25.96
C TYR A 323 -8.84 2.39 -25.57
N ASN A 324 -10.15 2.36 -25.35
CA ASN A 324 -10.86 3.42 -24.65
C ASN A 324 -10.46 3.35 -23.17
N ASP A 325 -9.49 4.16 -22.76
CA ASP A 325 -9.26 4.49 -21.36
C ASP A 325 -10.40 5.38 -20.86
N HIS A 326 -11.48 4.73 -20.44
CA HIS A 326 -12.40 5.32 -19.49
C HIS A 326 -12.11 4.67 -18.14
N ALA A 327 -11.46 5.42 -17.24
CA ALA A 327 -11.47 5.08 -15.82
C ALA A 327 -12.94 4.92 -15.41
N GLU A 328 -13.36 3.70 -15.08
CA GLU A 328 -14.75 3.45 -14.66
C GLU A 328 -15.00 4.20 -13.35
N SER A 329 -15.71 5.33 -13.45
CA SER A 329 -16.24 6.08 -12.32
C SER A 329 -17.14 5.16 -11.48
N GLN A 330 -16.89 5.05 -10.18
CA GLN A 330 -17.73 4.22 -9.31
C GLN A 330 -18.96 4.99 -8.87
N HIS A 331 -20.14 4.37 -8.98
CA HIS A 331 -21.41 5.00 -8.64
C HIS A 331 -21.98 4.45 -7.34
N PHE A 332 -22.36 5.35 -6.43
CA PHE A 332 -22.96 5.03 -5.14
C PHE A 332 -24.32 5.72 -5.00
N ASP A 333 -25.36 4.95 -4.69
CA ASP A 333 -26.71 5.44 -4.38
C ASP A 333 -27.33 4.58 -3.28
N PRO A 334 -26.88 4.77 -2.02
CA PRO A 334 -27.45 4.00 -0.91
C PRO A 334 -28.88 4.44 -0.59
N CYS A 335 -29.23 5.72 -0.76
CA CYS A 335 -30.53 6.26 -0.35
C CYS A 335 -31.68 5.82 -1.26
N ALA A 336 -31.44 5.48 -2.53
CA ALA A 336 -32.47 4.86 -3.37
C ALA A 336 -33.05 3.59 -2.76
N THR A 337 -32.30 2.87 -1.91
CA THR A 337 -32.78 1.63 -1.30
C THR A 337 -33.83 1.81 -0.21
N TRP A 338 -34.07 3.03 0.29
CA TRP A 338 -35.10 3.31 1.30
C TRP A 338 -35.92 4.59 1.10
N SER A 339 -35.80 5.27 -0.04
CA SER A 339 -36.62 6.46 -0.36
C SER A 339 -38.07 6.09 -0.72
N GLU A 340 -39.05 6.99 -0.54
CA GLU A 340 -40.47 6.74 -0.90
C GLU A 340 -40.71 6.45 -2.40
N ASN A 341 -39.77 6.81 -3.27
CA ASN A 341 -39.82 6.48 -4.70
C ASN A 341 -39.34 5.05 -5.02
N SER A 342 -38.84 4.29 -4.03
CA SER A 342 -38.44 2.88 -4.20
C SER A 342 -39.60 1.96 -4.61
N ASP A 343 -40.84 2.35 -4.30
CA ASP A 343 -42.06 1.61 -4.66
C ASP A 343 -42.44 1.71 -6.16
N LYS A 344 -41.78 2.57 -6.93
CA LYS A 344 -41.95 2.63 -8.38
C LYS A 344 -40.81 1.91 -9.09
N ARG A 345 -40.83 0.56 -9.06
CA ARG A 345 -40.10 -0.35 -9.97
C ARG A 345 -38.64 0.08 -10.24
N ASP A 346 -37.67 -0.37 -9.42
CA ASP A 346 -36.25 -0.62 -9.82
C ASP A 346 -35.22 -0.50 -8.66
N CYS A 347 -35.38 -1.21 -7.52
CA CYS A 347 -34.18 -1.55 -6.73
C CYS A 347 -33.42 -2.65 -7.49
N LYS A 348 -32.54 -2.25 -8.43
CA LYS A 348 -31.93 -3.13 -9.45
C LYS A 348 -30.96 -4.19 -8.90
N TYR A 349 -30.63 -4.21 -7.61
CA TYR A 349 -29.61 -5.09 -7.07
C TYR A 349 -30.00 -5.77 -5.75
N LYS A 350 -29.54 -7.02 -5.57
CA LYS A 350 -29.71 -7.80 -4.34
C LYS A 350 -28.82 -7.20 -3.25
N TYR A 351 -29.35 -7.05 -2.04
CA TYR A 351 -28.58 -6.61 -0.88
C TYR A 351 -28.89 -7.44 0.37
N ALA A 352 -27.94 -7.41 1.31
CA ALA A 352 -28.07 -8.03 2.61
C ALA A 352 -28.20 -6.96 3.71
N VAL A 353 -28.94 -7.29 4.76
CA VAL A 353 -28.95 -6.54 6.03
C VAL A 353 -28.14 -7.32 7.06
N LEU A 354 -27.16 -6.66 7.65
CA LEU A 354 -26.30 -7.22 8.70
C LEU A 354 -26.52 -6.46 10.01
N ILE A 355 -26.84 -7.18 11.09
CA ILE A 355 -27.00 -6.60 12.42
C ILE A 355 -25.81 -7.00 13.30
N LEU A 356 -25.07 -6.00 13.78
CA LEU A 356 -23.96 -6.18 14.72
C LEU A 356 -24.43 -6.04 16.18
N ASN A 357 -23.56 -6.35 17.15
CA ASN A 357 -23.87 -6.31 18.58
C ASN A 357 -23.95 -4.88 19.16
N ARG A 358 -24.75 -4.00 18.56
CA ARG A 358 -25.03 -2.63 19.00
C ARG A 358 -26.52 -2.32 18.91
N SER A 359 -26.96 -1.26 19.59
CA SER A 359 -28.33 -0.79 19.50
C SER A 359 -28.70 -0.49 18.04
N ILE A 360 -29.88 -0.94 17.61
CA ILE A 360 -30.45 -0.60 16.30
C ILE A 360 -30.99 0.82 16.43
N SER A 361 -30.20 1.80 16.01
CA SER A 361 -30.46 3.23 16.21
C SER A 361 -31.08 3.94 15.01
N VAL A 362 -31.17 3.25 13.86
CA VAL A 362 -31.93 3.73 12.70
C VAL A 362 -33.43 3.82 13.00
N SER A 363 -34.13 4.70 12.28
CA SER A 363 -35.57 4.85 12.44
C SER A 363 -36.33 3.55 12.16
N LYS A 364 -37.49 3.43 12.80
CA LYS A 364 -38.34 2.23 12.67
C LYS A 364 -38.88 2.04 11.25
N SER A 365 -39.15 3.12 10.52
CA SER A 365 -39.60 3.08 9.13
C SER A 365 -38.47 2.57 8.22
N ARG A 366 -37.27 3.17 8.30
CA ARG A 366 -36.12 2.77 7.50
C ARG A 366 -35.70 1.33 7.78
N PHE A 367 -35.61 0.97 9.06
CA PHE A 367 -35.29 -0.40 9.46
C PHE A 367 -36.26 -1.40 8.84
N ARG A 368 -37.58 -1.17 8.96
CA ARG A 368 -38.59 -2.08 8.42
C ARG A 368 -38.53 -2.16 6.90
N HIS A 369 -38.28 -1.04 6.22
CA HIS A 369 -38.14 -1.02 4.77
C HIS A 369 -36.94 -1.84 4.31
N LEU A 370 -35.75 -1.59 4.88
CA LEU A 370 -34.53 -2.35 4.59
C LEU A 370 -34.70 -3.83 4.90
N TRP A 371 -35.27 -4.16 6.07
CA TRP A 371 -35.46 -5.53 6.50
C TRP A 371 -36.40 -6.31 5.58
N ALA A 372 -37.53 -5.71 5.20
CA ALA A 372 -38.53 -6.35 4.35
C ALA A 372 -38.01 -6.62 2.94
N ASN A 373 -37.20 -5.70 2.39
CA ASN A 373 -36.71 -5.76 1.01
C ASN A 373 -35.33 -6.44 0.86
N ALA A 374 -34.64 -6.75 1.96
CA ALA A 374 -33.37 -7.48 1.92
C ALA A 374 -33.50 -8.87 1.32
N SER A 375 -32.52 -9.26 0.49
CA SER A 375 -32.38 -10.61 -0.06
C SER A 375 -31.80 -11.61 0.95
N LEU A 376 -31.10 -11.11 1.98
CA LEU A 376 -30.51 -11.91 3.05
C LEU A 376 -30.40 -11.08 4.34
N ARG A 377 -30.79 -11.66 5.47
CA ARG A 377 -30.71 -11.03 6.80
C ARG A 377 -29.80 -11.85 7.71
N ILE A 378 -28.70 -11.25 8.16
CA ILE A 378 -27.74 -11.90 9.04
C ILE A 378 -27.61 -11.13 10.36
N CYS A 379 -27.59 -11.85 11.47
CA CYS A 379 -27.16 -11.31 12.76
C CYS A 379 -25.79 -11.87 13.13
N ALA A 380 -24.85 -10.97 13.44
CA ALA A 380 -23.52 -11.33 13.92
C ALA A 380 -23.54 -11.44 15.45
N ASP A 381 -23.37 -12.66 15.96
CA ASP A 381 -23.32 -13.01 17.37
C ASP A 381 -24.34 -12.24 18.24
N GLY A 382 -23.89 -11.33 19.11
CA GLY A 382 -24.74 -10.55 20.00
C GLY A 382 -25.71 -9.60 19.29
N GLY A 383 -25.52 -9.33 17.99
CA GLY A 383 -26.50 -8.65 17.14
C GLY A 383 -27.86 -9.36 17.09
N SER A 384 -27.86 -10.67 17.32
CA SER A 384 -29.10 -11.47 17.46
C SER A 384 -29.92 -11.02 18.67
N ASN A 385 -29.26 -10.73 19.80
CA ASN A 385 -29.93 -10.21 21.00
C ASN A 385 -30.55 -8.85 20.71
N ARG A 386 -29.85 -8.02 19.92
CA ARG A 386 -30.30 -6.68 19.53
C ARG A 386 -31.56 -6.74 18.69
N LEU A 387 -31.60 -7.63 17.69
CA LEU A 387 -32.80 -7.85 16.87
C LEU A 387 -33.97 -8.35 17.72
N ARG A 388 -33.74 -9.33 18.61
CA ARG A 388 -34.79 -9.91 19.45
C ARG A 388 -35.40 -8.87 20.38
N ASN A 389 -34.57 -8.05 21.02
CA ASN A 389 -35.02 -6.99 21.90
C ASN A 389 -35.74 -5.88 21.15
N TYR A 390 -35.38 -5.64 19.89
CA TYR A 390 -36.00 -4.64 19.03
C TYR A 390 -37.40 -5.08 18.58
N ASP A 391 -37.53 -6.29 18.04
CA ASP A 391 -38.81 -6.90 17.69
C ASP A 391 -38.65 -8.43 17.61
N PRO A 392 -39.14 -9.19 18.59
CA PRO A 392 -38.94 -10.63 18.65
C PRO A 392 -39.70 -11.40 17.56
N SER A 393 -40.59 -10.75 16.81
CA SER A 393 -41.31 -11.38 15.70
C SER A 393 -40.47 -11.46 14.42
N LEU A 394 -39.39 -10.68 14.33
CA LEU A 394 -38.54 -10.64 13.15
C LEU A 394 -37.64 -11.87 13.09
N LYS A 395 -37.60 -12.50 11.91
CA LYS A 395 -36.82 -13.72 11.67
C LYS A 395 -35.60 -13.41 10.79
N PRO A 396 -34.36 -13.42 11.30
CA PRO A 396 -33.18 -13.42 10.46
C PRO A 396 -33.07 -14.74 9.69
N ASP A 397 -32.39 -14.74 8.56
CA ASP A 397 -32.14 -15.98 7.82
C ASP A 397 -31.08 -16.82 8.54
N MET A 398 -30.05 -16.15 9.06
CA MET A 398 -28.90 -16.80 9.70
C MET A 398 -28.36 -15.99 10.89
N LEU A 399 -27.90 -16.70 11.92
CA LEU A 399 -27.03 -16.17 12.98
C LEU A 399 -25.63 -16.72 12.76
N VAL A 400 -24.60 -15.90 12.92
CA VAL A 400 -23.20 -16.32 12.74
C VAL A 400 -22.28 -15.66 13.77
N GLY A 401 -21.30 -16.41 14.28
CA GLY A 401 -20.28 -15.90 15.19
C GLY A 401 -19.68 -17.01 16.06
N ASP A 402 -18.78 -16.64 16.97
CA ASP A 402 -18.28 -17.57 17.99
C ASP A 402 -19.27 -17.80 19.16
N PHE A 403 -20.30 -16.96 19.21
CA PHE A 403 -21.40 -16.99 20.16
C PHE A 403 -20.99 -16.77 21.62
N ASP A 404 -19.99 -15.92 21.86
CA ASP A 404 -19.62 -15.48 23.20
C ASP A 404 -20.59 -14.44 23.80
N SER A 405 -21.31 -13.70 22.94
CA SER A 405 -22.25 -12.65 23.36
C SER A 405 -23.72 -13.03 23.20
N LEU A 406 -24.05 -14.03 22.39
CA LEU A 406 -25.41 -14.54 22.20
C LEU A 406 -25.99 -15.15 23.49
N THR A 407 -27.13 -14.66 23.97
CA THR A 407 -27.76 -15.23 25.18
C THR A 407 -28.50 -16.52 24.88
N ASP A 408 -28.58 -17.43 25.86
CA ASP A 408 -29.30 -18.71 25.74
C ASP A 408 -30.78 -18.50 25.38
N GLU A 409 -31.42 -17.48 25.96
CA GLU A 409 -32.81 -17.13 25.68
C GLU A 409 -33.00 -16.72 24.21
N THR A 410 -32.10 -15.89 23.66
CA THR A 410 -32.14 -15.49 22.26
C THR A 410 -31.82 -16.65 21.33
N ARG A 411 -30.85 -17.48 21.68
CA ARG A 411 -30.47 -18.69 20.93
C ARG A 411 -31.66 -19.63 20.80
N GLU A 412 -32.35 -19.91 21.91
CA GLU A 412 -33.49 -20.82 21.92
C GLU A 412 -34.70 -20.22 21.18
N HIS A 413 -34.96 -18.93 21.33
CA HIS A 413 -36.01 -18.22 20.58
C HIS A 413 -35.86 -18.39 19.06
N TYR A 414 -34.67 -18.09 18.51
CA TYR A 414 -34.46 -18.20 17.07
C TYR A 414 -34.34 -19.64 16.59
N LYS A 415 -33.88 -20.56 17.44
CA LYS A 415 -33.92 -22.00 17.15
C LYS A 415 -35.35 -22.50 16.99
N GLN A 416 -36.28 -22.07 17.86
CA GLN A 416 -37.71 -22.40 17.75
C GLN A 416 -38.36 -21.81 16.50
N MET A 417 -37.91 -20.63 16.07
CA MET A 417 -38.32 -20.04 14.79
C MET A 417 -37.71 -20.72 13.56
N GLY A 418 -36.80 -21.70 13.74
CA GLY A 418 -36.12 -22.41 12.67
C GLY A 418 -35.13 -21.52 11.90
N VAL A 419 -34.40 -20.66 12.60
CA VAL A 419 -33.28 -19.87 12.06
C VAL A 419 -32.02 -20.74 12.02
N GLN A 420 -31.21 -20.61 10.97
CA GLN A 420 -29.94 -21.30 10.88
C GLN A 420 -28.90 -20.63 11.78
N ILE A 421 -28.29 -21.39 12.70
CA ILE A 421 -27.28 -20.90 13.63
C ILE A 421 -25.92 -21.51 13.24
N LEU A 422 -25.00 -20.67 12.75
CA LEU A 422 -23.69 -21.08 12.27
C LEU A 422 -22.59 -20.66 13.25
N HIS A 423 -22.02 -21.64 13.94
CA HIS A 423 -20.89 -21.39 14.85
C HIS A 423 -19.59 -21.33 14.07
N ASP A 424 -18.82 -20.25 14.28
CA ASP A 424 -17.48 -20.08 13.73
C ASP A 424 -16.51 -19.74 14.87
N SER A 425 -15.68 -20.73 15.23
CA SER A 425 -14.74 -20.67 16.36
C SER A 425 -13.45 -19.91 16.07
N ASP A 426 -13.27 -19.33 14.88
CA ASP A 426 -12.06 -18.56 14.56
C ASP A 426 -11.92 -17.34 15.48
N GLN A 427 -10.81 -17.28 16.21
CA GLN A 427 -10.49 -16.20 17.15
C GLN A 427 -9.66 -15.08 16.49
N TYR A 428 -9.20 -15.28 15.25
CA TYR A 428 -8.41 -14.30 14.51
C TYR A 428 -9.27 -13.42 13.59
N SER A 429 -10.58 -13.69 13.48
CA SER A 429 -11.54 -12.86 12.72
C SER A 429 -12.69 -12.39 13.60
N THR A 430 -13.15 -11.17 13.36
CA THR A 430 -14.31 -10.59 14.07
C THR A 430 -15.62 -11.17 13.55
N ASP A 431 -16.70 -11.09 14.32
CA ASP A 431 -18.02 -11.53 13.83
C ASP A 431 -18.52 -10.71 12.63
N PHE A 432 -18.03 -9.48 12.47
CA PHE A 432 -18.29 -8.69 11.26
C PHE A 432 -17.62 -9.35 10.04
N MET A 433 -16.36 -9.79 10.16
CA MET A 433 -15.66 -10.52 9.09
C MET A 433 -16.33 -11.85 8.76
N LYS A 434 -16.73 -12.61 9.78
CA LYS A 434 -17.45 -13.90 9.63
C LYS A 434 -18.78 -13.69 8.90
N ALA A 435 -19.56 -12.70 9.33
CA ALA A 435 -20.84 -12.39 8.72
C ALA A 435 -20.70 -11.90 7.27
N GLN A 436 -19.77 -10.98 7.00
CA GLN A 436 -19.57 -10.52 5.62
C GLN A 436 -19.11 -11.67 4.70
N LYS A 437 -18.19 -12.53 5.16
CA LYS A 437 -17.76 -13.71 4.39
C LYS A 437 -18.97 -14.56 3.98
N LEU A 438 -19.86 -14.85 4.92
CA LEU A 438 -21.08 -15.62 4.68
C LEU A 438 -22.03 -14.94 3.67
N ILE A 439 -22.19 -13.61 3.76
CA ILE A 439 -23.00 -12.84 2.79
C ILE A 439 -22.42 -12.97 1.37
N GLN A 440 -21.09 -12.88 1.24
CA GLN A 440 -20.40 -12.96 -0.04
C GLN A 440 -20.47 -14.36 -0.65
N GLU A 441 -20.40 -15.42 0.18
CA GLU A 441 -20.61 -16.80 -0.25
C GLU A 441 -22.02 -17.04 -0.82
N ASN A 442 -23.00 -16.21 -0.45
CA ASN A 442 -24.35 -16.20 -1.00
C ASN A 442 -24.49 -15.29 -2.25
N GLY A 443 -23.40 -14.74 -2.78
CA GLY A 443 -23.37 -13.95 -4.02
C GLY A 443 -24.02 -12.57 -3.90
N ILE A 444 -24.03 -11.99 -2.71
CA ILE A 444 -24.58 -10.65 -2.45
C ILE A 444 -23.43 -9.67 -2.21
N PHE A 445 -23.39 -8.60 -3.01
CA PHE A 445 -22.30 -7.61 -3.01
C PHE A 445 -22.71 -6.24 -2.48
N ALA A 446 -23.99 -6.01 -2.17
CA ALA A 446 -24.44 -4.81 -1.46
C ALA A 446 -24.85 -5.17 -0.03
N ILE A 447 -24.30 -4.47 0.96
CA ILE A 447 -24.49 -4.81 2.37
C ILE A 447 -24.82 -3.56 3.16
N PHE A 448 -25.96 -3.56 3.83
CA PHE A 448 -26.35 -2.54 4.79
C PHE A 448 -26.15 -3.08 6.21
N THR A 449 -25.10 -2.59 6.85
CA THR A 449 -24.75 -2.95 8.22
C THR A 449 -25.37 -1.98 9.19
N LEU A 450 -26.23 -2.48 10.08
CA LEU A 450 -26.83 -1.71 11.16
C LEU A 450 -25.91 -1.76 12.38
N CYS A 451 -25.33 -0.61 12.71
CA CYS A 451 -24.41 -0.48 13.82
C CYS A 451 -24.41 0.96 14.38
N SER A 452 -24.43 1.07 15.69
CA SER A 452 -24.27 2.34 16.40
C SER A 452 -22.79 2.70 16.51
N MET A 453 -22.43 3.98 16.31
CA MET A 453 -21.05 4.45 16.47
C MET A 453 -20.75 4.99 17.88
N ASP A 454 -21.77 5.00 18.75
CA ASP A 454 -21.65 5.40 20.15
C ASP A 454 -20.84 4.41 21.03
N GLY A 455 -20.69 4.73 22.31
CA GLY A 455 -20.11 3.83 23.33
C GLY A 455 -18.61 3.54 23.18
N ARG A 456 -18.25 2.30 22.81
CA ARG A 456 -16.85 1.83 22.76
C ARG A 456 -16.15 2.38 21.52
N VAL A 457 -15.21 3.31 21.72
CA VAL A 457 -14.48 3.97 20.64
C VAL A 457 -13.70 2.97 19.78
N ASP A 458 -13.11 1.95 20.40
CA ASP A 458 -12.38 0.90 19.68
C ASP A 458 -13.28 0.08 18.75
N HIS A 459 -14.55 -0.14 19.12
CA HIS A 459 -15.54 -0.78 18.24
C HIS A 459 -15.90 0.11 17.06
N ALA A 460 -16.14 1.41 17.29
CA ALA A 460 -16.45 2.37 16.23
C ALA A 460 -15.29 2.47 15.22
N LEU A 461 -14.04 2.56 15.71
CA LEU A 461 -12.84 2.52 14.85
C LEU A 461 -12.66 1.15 14.18
N GLY A 462 -13.02 0.06 14.86
CA GLY A 462 -13.05 -1.28 14.29
C GLY A 462 -13.99 -1.40 13.08
N ASN A 463 -15.14 -0.73 13.12
CA ASN A 463 -16.07 -0.67 11.98
C ASN A 463 -15.47 0.09 10.79
N PHE A 464 -14.75 1.18 11.02
CA PHE A 464 -14.02 1.87 9.96
C PHE A 464 -12.91 1.01 9.38
N ASN A 465 -12.10 0.36 10.22
CA ASN A 465 -11.11 -0.60 9.76
C ASN A 465 -11.73 -1.73 8.93
N HIS A 466 -12.93 -2.17 9.29
CA HIS A 466 -13.67 -3.19 8.55
C HIS A 466 -14.07 -2.73 7.13
N LEU A 467 -14.39 -1.45 6.92
CA LEU A 467 -14.61 -0.90 5.57
C LEU A 467 -13.36 -1.06 4.69
N TYR A 468 -12.17 -0.74 5.23
CA TYR A 468 -10.90 -0.95 4.53
C TYR A 468 -10.61 -2.42 4.26
N TRP A 469 -10.80 -3.29 5.25
CA TRP A 469 -10.64 -4.73 5.10
C TRP A 469 -11.59 -5.30 4.02
N SER A 470 -12.86 -4.88 4.05
CA SER A 470 -13.88 -5.24 3.06
C SER A 470 -13.45 -4.83 1.66
N TYR A 471 -13.00 -3.58 1.49
CA TYR A 471 -12.54 -3.07 0.21
C TYR A 471 -11.31 -3.84 -0.32
N ALA A 472 -10.33 -4.10 0.53
CA ALA A 472 -9.13 -4.85 0.17
C ALA A 472 -9.44 -6.29 -0.26
N LYS A 473 -10.40 -6.94 0.42
CA LYS A 473 -10.75 -8.36 0.19
C LYS A 473 -11.81 -8.57 -0.88
N TYR A 474 -12.81 -7.69 -0.95
CA TYR A 474 -13.99 -7.83 -1.81
C TYR A 474 -14.26 -6.54 -2.59
N LYS A 475 -13.37 -6.20 -3.54
CA LYS A 475 -13.39 -4.95 -4.32
C LYS A 475 -14.73 -4.57 -4.98
N GLN A 476 -15.58 -5.56 -5.27
CA GLN A 476 -16.89 -5.34 -5.91
C GLN A 476 -18.02 -5.04 -4.91
N THR A 477 -17.72 -5.04 -3.62
CA THR A 477 -18.72 -4.92 -2.56
C THR A 477 -18.98 -3.47 -2.22
N GLN A 478 -20.25 -3.08 -2.25
CA GLN A 478 -20.72 -1.84 -1.64
C GLN A 478 -21.17 -2.12 -0.21
N LEU A 479 -20.30 -1.81 0.74
CA LEU A 479 -20.57 -1.99 2.17
C LEU A 479 -20.91 -0.63 2.81
N PHE A 480 -22.14 -0.50 3.28
CA PHE A 480 -22.65 0.69 3.94
C PHE A 480 -22.85 0.41 5.43
N ILE A 481 -22.40 1.32 6.28
CA ILE A 481 -22.71 1.33 7.71
C ILE A 481 -23.78 2.38 7.95
N LEU A 482 -24.93 1.93 8.46
CA LEU A 482 -26.02 2.77 8.88
C LEU A 482 -25.95 2.92 10.40
N SER A 483 -25.64 4.15 10.82
CA SER A 483 -25.67 4.56 12.21
C SER A 483 -26.90 5.43 12.50
N GLU A 484 -26.95 6.04 13.67
CA GLU A 484 -28.06 6.83 14.21
C GLU A 484 -28.64 7.79 13.15
N ALA A 485 -27.80 8.68 12.62
CA ALA A 485 -28.21 9.72 11.67
C ALA A 485 -27.48 9.63 10.33
N ASN A 486 -26.53 8.70 10.15
CA ASN A 486 -25.63 8.72 9.00
C ASN A 486 -25.58 7.39 8.27
N VAL A 487 -25.31 7.49 6.97
CA VAL A 487 -24.81 6.38 6.15
C VAL A 487 -23.35 6.66 5.84
N THR A 488 -22.50 5.65 6.06
CA THR A 488 -21.04 5.78 5.95
C THR A 488 -20.45 4.61 5.16
N TRP A 489 -19.57 4.89 4.22
CA TRP A 489 -18.87 3.87 3.43
C TRP A 489 -17.50 4.37 2.97
N LEU A 490 -16.73 3.48 2.36
CA LEU A 490 -15.43 3.80 1.80
C LEU A 490 -15.55 4.16 0.31
N LEU A 491 -15.00 5.30 -0.06
CA LEU A 491 -14.73 5.67 -1.45
C LEU A 491 -13.33 5.18 -1.81
N PRO A 492 -13.16 4.42 -2.90
CA PRO A 492 -11.83 4.01 -3.34
C PRO A 492 -11.06 5.17 -3.97
N SER A 493 -9.76 4.93 -4.15
CA SER A 493 -8.93 5.76 -5.03
C SER A 493 -9.51 5.78 -6.45
N GLY A 494 -9.54 6.96 -7.07
CA GLY A 494 -10.13 7.24 -8.38
C GLY A 494 -11.23 8.28 -8.29
N GLU A 495 -12.20 8.18 -9.21
CA GLU A 495 -13.41 9.00 -9.22
C GLU A 495 -14.59 8.20 -8.67
N SER A 496 -15.29 8.78 -7.71
CA SER A 496 -16.58 8.30 -7.22
C SER A 496 -17.66 9.33 -7.51
N THR A 497 -18.81 8.87 -8.02
CA THR A 497 -20.04 9.64 -8.11
C THR A 497 -21.02 9.14 -7.07
N ILE A 498 -21.67 10.07 -6.37
CA ILE A 498 -22.59 9.78 -5.29
C ILE A 498 -23.92 10.45 -5.63
N ASP A 499 -24.99 9.66 -5.70
CA ASP A 499 -26.34 10.21 -5.75
C ASP A 499 -26.73 10.70 -4.35
N CYS A 500 -26.95 12.00 -4.25
CA CYS A 500 -27.42 12.70 -3.07
C CYS A 500 -28.69 13.51 -3.39
N SER A 501 -29.49 13.06 -4.36
CA SER A 501 -30.75 13.71 -4.75
C SER A 501 -31.68 13.90 -3.56
N THR A 502 -31.70 12.96 -2.62
CA THR A 502 -32.47 13.03 -1.37
C THR A 502 -31.78 13.83 -0.27
N ASN A 503 -30.51 14.21 -0.38
CA ASN A 503 -29.70 14.72 0.73
C ASN A 503 -29.16 16.14 0.47
N VAL A 504 -29.70 16.85 -0.52
CA VAL A 504 -29.33 18.24 -0.79
C VAL A 504 -29.62 19.10 0.45
N ASN A 505 -28.66 19.95 0.80
CA ASN A 505 -28.61 20.78 2.00
C ASN A 505 -28.41 20.04 3.32
N LYS A 506 -28.06 18.75 3.29
CA LYS A 506 -27.73 17.96 4.50
C LYS A 506 -26.22 17.87 4.71
N HIS A 507 -25.81 17.56 5.93
CA HIS A 507 -24.39 17.43 6.23
C HIS A 507 -23.76 16.17 5.65
N CYS A 508 -22.49 16.31 5.28
CA CYS A 508 -21.62 15.23 4.84
C CYS A 508 -20.19 15.45 5.31
N GLY A 509 -19.33 14.47 5.07
CA GLY A 509 -17.91 14.63 5.28
C GLY A 509 -17.04 13.58 4.60
N ILE A 510 -15.78 13.95 4.45
CA ILE A 510 -14.70 13.13 3.89
C ILE A 510 -13.65 12.95 4.98
N LEU A 511 -13.47 11.70 5.42
CA LEU A 511 -12.65 11.34 6.57
C LEU A 511 -11.45 10.49 6.12
N PRO A 512 -10.20 10.97 6.32
CA PRO A 512 -8.97 10.27 5.96
C PRO A 512 -8.57 9.28 7.08
N VAL A 513 -9.42 8.30 7.36
CA VAL A 513 -9.17 7.31 8.43
C VAL A 513 -8.09 6.33 7.96
N GLY A 514 -7.08 6.07 8.80
CA GLY A 514 -5.98 5.14 8.50
C GLY A 514 -4.70 5.84 8.03
N SER A 515 -4.78 6.70 7.01
CA SER A 515 -3.65 7.48 6.50
C SER A 515 -4.11 8.83 5.94
N PRO A 516 -3.21 9.83 5.80
CA PRO A 516 -3.48 11.01 4.98
C PRO A 516 -3.96 10.61 3.59
N ALA A 517 -4.92 11.36 3.05
CA ALA A 517 -5.52 11.10 1.75
C ALA A 517 -5.53 12.35 0.89
N PHE A 518 -5.05 12.26 -0.35
CA PHE A 518 -5.12 13.37 -1.28
C PHE A 518 -6.47 13.38 -2.03
N VAL A 519 -7.24 14.45 -1.84
CA VAL A 519 -8.48 14.73 -2.55
C VAL A 519 -8.20 15.77 -3.61
N SER A 520 -8.11 15.34 -4.87
CA SER A 520 -7.74 16.20 -6.00
C SER A 520 -8.86 17.17 -6.34
N GLU A 521 -10.10 16.70 -6.31
CA GLU A 521 -11.26 17.53 -6.62
C GLU A 521 -12.52 16.95 -5.99
N THR A 522 -13.38 17.81 -5.47
CA THR A 522 -14.79 17.47 -5.26
C THR A 522 -15.66 18.45 -6.05
N ASP A 523 -16.79 17.97 -6.54
CA ASP A 523 -17.84 18.81 -7.11
C ASP A 523 -19.16 18.55 -6.42
N GLY A 524 -19.91 19.64 -6.20
CA GLY A 524 -21.25 19.60 -5.64
C GLY A 524 -21.35 19.76 -4.12
N LEU A 525 -20.24 20.00 -3.42
CA LEU A 525 -20.23 20.33 -1.99
C LEU A 525 -20.26 21.86 -1.78
N GLU A 526 -20.69 22.32 -0.60
CA GLU A 526 -20.58 23.72 -0.18
C GLU A 526 -19.12 24.15 -0.13
N TRP A 527 -18.29 23.33 0.52
CA TRP A 527 -16.84 23.52 0.55
C TRP A 527 -16.18 22.44 -0.30
N ASN A 528 -16.15 22.69 -1.62
CA ASN A 528 -15.43 21.80 -2.53
C ASN A 528 -13.93 21.80 -2.23
N LEU A 529 -13.33 20.62 -2.25
CA LEU A 529 -11.90 20.45 -2.11
C LEU A 529 -11.24 20.51 -3.49
N LYS A 530 -10.08 21.16 -3.57
CA LYS A 530 -9.24 21.14 -4.75
C LYS A 530 -7.78 21.00 -4.32
N ASN A 531 -7.16 19.90 -4.75
CA ASN A 531 -5.79 19.51 -4.43
C ASN A 531 -5.48 19.62 -2.93
N GLN A 532 -6.33 19.04 -2.10
CA GLN A 532 -6.19 19.09 -0.64
C GLN A 532 -5.72 17.74 -0.10
N VAL A 533 -4.80 17.78 0.88
CA VAL A 533 -4.47 16.61 1.69
C VAL A 533 -5.39 16.61 2.91
N CYS A 534 -6.27 15.62 3.00
CA CYS A 534 -7.03 15.36 4.21
C CYS A 534 -6.20 14.50 5.15
N SER A 535 -6.03 14.90 6.41
CA SER A 535 -5.33 14.10 7.42
C SER A 535 -5.82 14.41 8.84
N PHE A 536 -5.74 13.42 9.74
CA PHE A 536 -5.90 13.67 11.17
C PHE A 536 -4.77 14.57 11.68
N GLY A 537 -5.13 15.62 12.44
CA GLY A 537 -4.23 16.70 12.83
C GLY A 537 -4.07 17.80 11.77
N GLY A 538 -4.63 17.60 10.57
CA GLY A 538 -4.70 18.57 9.48
C GLY A 538 -6.14 18.85 9.06
N LEU A 539 -6.38 18.90 7.75
CA LEU A 539 -7.72 19.11 7.19
C LEU A 539 -8.53 17.80 7.27
N ILE A 540 -9.71 17.87 7.85
CA ILE A 540 -10.77 16.87 7.67
C ILE A 540 -11.97 17.65 7.13
N SER A 541 -12.60 17.17 6.05
CA SER A 541 -13.80 17.80 5.52
C SER A 541 -15.01 17.37 6.35
N SER A 542 -15.07 17.83 7.60
CA SER A 542 -16.18 17.58 8.52
C SER A 542 -17.23 18.68 8.40
N CYS A 543 -18.50 18.34 8.62
CA CYS A 543 -19.63 19.28 8.57
C CYS A 543 -19.78 19.97 7.20
N ASN A 544 -19.33 19.33 6.11
CA ASN A 544 -19.56 19.83 4.77
C ASN A 544 -21.07 19.71 4.43
N ILE A 545 -21.52 20.34 3.35
CA ILE A 545 -22.94 20.34 2.96
C ILE A 545 -23.06 19.90 1.50
N VAL A 546 -23.99 18.99 1.22
CA VAL A 546 -24.34 18.57 -0.14
C VAL A 546 -25.11 19.71 -0.82
N ARG A 547 -24.65 20.15 -2.01
CA ARG A 547 -25.29 21.22 -2.80
C ARG A 547 -25.78 20.79 -4.17
N LYS A 548 -25.30 19.66 -4.70
CA LYS A 548 -25.81 19.06 -5.93
C LYS A 548 -26.41 17.69 -5.64
N ALA A 549 -27.40 17.31 -6.45
CA ALA A 549 -27.99 15.98 -6.42
C ALA A 549 -26.98 14.89 -6.78
N GLN A 550 -25.94 15.22 -7.55
CA GLN A 550 -24.82 14.35 -7.83
C GLN A 550 -23.55 14.99 -7.29
N ILE A 551 -22.85 14.28 -6.42
CA ILE A 551 -21.54 14.66 -5.90
C ILE A 551 -20.48 13.85 -6.65
N THR A 552 -19.39 14.51 -7.03
CA THR A 552 -18.20 13.83 -7.53
C THR A 552 -17.07 14.02 -6.53
N VAL A 553 -16.39 12.94 -6.16
CA VAL A 553 -15.20 12.96 -5.32
C VAL A 553 -14.08 12.26 -6.09
N ARG A 554 -12.99 12.98 -6.34
CA ARG A 554 -11.76 12.45 -6.93
C ARG A 554 -10.67 12.43 -5.87
N THR A 555 -10.16 11.25 -5.57
CA THR A 555 -9.14 11.05 -4.54
C THR A 555 -8.11 10.02 -4.97
N GLN A 556 -6.87 10.16 -4.52
CA GLN A 556 -5.78 9.22 -4.83
C GLN A 556 -5.65 8.09 -3.81
N ASP A 557 -6.20 8.28 -2.62
CA ASP A 557 -6.20 7.32 -1.52
C ASP A 557 -7.65 7.00 -1.14
N PRO A 558 -7.96 5.81 -0.63
CA PRO A 558 -9.31 5.55 -0.15
C PRO A 558 -9.66 6.49 1.02
N VAL A 559 -10.89 7.00 1.02
CA VAL A 559 -11.41 7.87 2.07
C VAL A 559 -12.75 7.36 2.55
N ILE A 560 -13.08 7.61 3.81
CA ILE A 560 -14.42 7.34 4.31
C ILE A 560 -15.31 8.53 3.95
N TRP A 561 -16.40 8.26 3.24
CA TRP A 561 -17.47 9.20 3.03
C TRP A 561 -18.58 8.94 4.04
N THR A 562 -19.10 10.01 4.63
CA THR A 562 -20.25 9.97 5.53
C THR A 562 -21.24 11.07 5.15
N MET A 563 -22.52 10.77 5.25
CA MET A 563 -23.59 11.75 5.02
C MET A 563 -24.80 11.43 5.87
N GLU A 564 -25.57 12.47 6.21
CA GLU A 564 -26.84 12.28 6.91
C GLU A 564 -27.74 11.35 6.10
N ALA A 565 -28.27 10.32 6.73
CA ALA A 565 -29.28 9.44 6.15
C ALA A 565 -30.65 9.98 6.56
N LEU A 566 -31.44 10.43 5.58
CA LEU A 566 -32.81 10.88 5.81
C LEU A 566 -33.77 9.70 5.87
N ASP A 567 -34.82 9.87 6.68
CA ASP A 567 -35.94 8.95 6.70
C ASP A 567 -36.86 9.18 5.51
N PRO A 568 -37.56 8.16 5.01
CA PRO A 568 -38.52 8.34 3.93
C PRO A 568 -39.63 9.36 4.26
N ALA A 569 -39.87 9.66 5.54
CA ALA A 569 -40.91 10.59 5.99
C ALA A 569 -40.42 12.04 6.27
N ASP A 570 -39.12 12.30 6.13
CA ASP A 570 -38.45 13.61 6.36
C ASP A 570 -37.98 14.23 5.04
#